data_AF-A0A2U2I4S4-F1
#
_entry.id   AF-A0A2U2I4S4-F1
#
_cell.length_a   1.000
_cell.length_b   1.000
_cell.length_c   1.000
_cell.angle_alpha   90.00
_cell.angle_beta   90.00
_cell.angle_gamma   90.00
#
_symmetry.space_group_name_H-M   'P 1'
#
loop_
_entity.id
_entity.type
_entity.pdbx_description
1 polymer ?
#
loop_
_entity_poly.entity_id
_entity_poly.type
_entity_poly.pdbx_seq_one_letter_code
_entity_poly.pdbx_strand_id
1 'polypeptide(L)'
;PSVAQQLAVPLISVPPPAAAGAAPAAAASAAVPGVLVLKMRDNSWVELRPETGAPVLKRLLRRGSTETVTAAGPLTLVVGNPGEVEASWRGAAVALPPAPGSTISRVNLN
;
A
#
# COMPACT_ATOMS: atom_id res chain seq x y z
N PRO A 1 -8.15 32.86 64.31
CA PRO A 1 -8.08 31.44 64.75
C PRO A 1 -9.22 30.66 64.08
N SER A 2 -8.85 29.57 63.44
CA SER A 2 -9.60 28.78 62.46
C SER A 2 -10.85 28.08 63.01
N VAL A 3 -11.88 27.88 62.16
CA VAL A 3 -12.63 26.61 62.07
C VAL A 3 -13.36 26.47 60.72
N ALA A 4 -13.14 25.30 60.10
CA ALA A 4 -13.98 24.61 59.12
C ALA A 4 -14.03 25.13 57.66
N GLN A 5 -12.87 25.13 56.99
CA GLN A 5 -12.81 24.76 55.57
C GLN A 5 -12.60 23.24 55.48
N GLN A 6 -13.59 22.49 54.97
CA GLN A 6 -13.36 21.33 54.09
C GLN A 6 -14.70 20.72 53.67
N LEU A 7 -15.20 21.16 52.52
CA LEU A 7 -16.12 20.36 51.70
C LEU A 7 -15.26 19.60 50.70
N ALA A 8 -15.30 18.28 50.84
CA ALA A 8 -14.66 17.31 49.98
C ALA A 8 -15.19 17.38 48.54
N VAL A 9 -14.28 17.38 47.56
CA VAL A 9 -14.50 16.79 46.23
C VAL A 9 -13.15 16.50 45.55
N PRO A 10 -12.66 15.27 45.67
CA PRO A 10 -11.88 14.66 44.60
C PRO A 10 -12.78 13.52 44.07
N LEU A 11 -13.12 13.43 42.79
CA LEU A 11 -12.23 13.13 41.68
C LEU A 11 -13.13 13.19 40.44
N ILE A 12 -12.80 14.05 39.47
CA ILE A 12 -13.35 13.88 38.12
C ILE A 12 -12.60 12.68 37.54
N SER A 13 -13.24 11.52 37.57
CA SER A 13 -12.72 10.33 36.90
C SER A 13 -12.95 10.51 35.39
N VAL A 14 -11.95 11.07 34.71
CA VAL A 14 -11.92 11.11 33.25
C VAL A 14 -11.64 9.69 32.77
N PRO A 15 -12.55 9.05 32.01
CA PRO A 15 -12.24 7.76 31.42
C PRO A 15 -11.07 7.95 30.44
N PRO A 16 -10.03 7.11 30.50
CA PRO A 16 -9.00 7.12 29.47
C PRO A 16 -9.67 6.81 28.12
N PRO A 17 -9.32 7.53 27.04
CA PRO A 17 -9.80 7.18 25.72
C PRO A 17 -9.34 5.76 25.41
N ALA A 18 -10.29 4.98 24.88
CA ALA A 18 -10.10 3.62 24.44
C ALA A 18 -8.74 3.48 23.73
N ALA A 19 -7.82 2.79 24.39
CA ALA A 19 -6.72 2.14 23.70
C ALA A 19 -7.38 1.08 22.82
N ALA A 20 -7.66 1.45 21.58
CA ALA A 20 -7.98 0.53 20.51
C ALA A 20 -6.90 -0.55 20.57
N GLY A 21 -7.31 -1.74 21.00
CA GLY A 21 -6.46 -2.91 21.01
C GLY A 21 -5.92 -3.09 19.60
N ALA A 22 -4.66 -2.70 19.40
CA ALA A 22 -3.87 -3.20 18.31
C ALA A 22 -3.82 -4.71 18.50
N ALA A 23 -4.70 -5.41 17.80
CA ALA A 23 -4.58 -6.84 17.62
C ALA A 23 -3.13 -7.13 17.22
N PRO A 24 -2.48 -8.16 17.79
CA PRO A 24 -1.19 -8.60 17.30
C PRO A 24 -1.46 -9.17 15.91
N ALA A 25 -1.39 -8.32 14.89
CA ALA A 25 -1.26 -8.75 13.52
C ALA A 25 -0.01 -9.64 13.53
N ALA A 26 -0.26 -10.93 13.29
CA ALA A 26 0.75 -11.96 13.20
C ALA A 26 1.99 -11.39 12.52
N ALA A 27 3.16 -11.76 13.02
CA ALA A 27 4.46 -11.44 12.45
C ALA A 27 4.54 -11.97 11.01
N ALA A 28 3.88 -11.30 10.08
CA ALA A 28 4.27 -11.25 8.69
C ALA A 28 5.59 -10.51 8.76
N SER A 29 6.68 -11.26 8.57
CA SER A 29 8.02 -10.75 8.30
C SER A 29 7.86 -9.39 7.65
N ALA A 30 8.23 -8.32 8.38
CA ALA A 30 7.91 -6.95 8.00
C ALA A 30 8.57 -6.66 6.65
N ALA A 31 7.86 -7.02 5.58
CA ALA A 31 8.35 -6.91 4.25
C ALA A 31 8.39 -5.41 4.01
N VAL A 32 9.60 -4.91 3.78
CA VAL A 32 9.83 -3.48 3.71
C VAL A 32 8.91 -2.94 2.61
N PRO A 33 8.00 -1.99 2.92
CA PRO A 33 7.05 -1.49 1.94
C PRO A 33 7.84 -0.86 0.78
N GLY A 34 7.62 -1.38 -0.41
CA GLY A 34 8.11 -0.84 -1.65
C GLY A 34 7.07 0.05 -2.30
N VAL A 35 7.53 1.16 -2.87
CA VAL A 35 6.68 2.07 -3.64
C VAL A 35 6.80 1.71 -5.11
N LEU A 36 5.70 1.32 -5.72
CA LEU A 36 5.57 1.19 -7.17
C LEU A 36 5.01 2.49 -7.73
N VAL A 37 5.73 3.11 -8.65
CA VAL A 37 5.24 4.23 -9.44
C VAL A 37 4.99 3.73 -10.85
N LEU A 38 3.78 3.90 -11.35
CA LEU A 38 3.44 3.62 -12.73
C LEU A 38 3.02 4.89 -13.43
N LYS A 39 3.66 5.20 -14.57
CA LYS A 39 3.31 6.31 -15.44
C LYS A 39 2.71 5.76 -16.73
N MET A 40 1.45 6.10 -16.98
CA MET A 40 0.72 5.63 -18.15
C MET A 40 0.89 6.60 -19.31
N ARG A 41 1.46 6.14 -20.43
CA ARG A 41 1.51 6.90 -21.69
C ARG A 41 0.30 6.64 -22.57
N ASP A 42 -0.41 5.54 -22.37
CA ASP A 42 -1.74 5.30 -22.94
C ASP A 42 -2.66 4.54 -21.96
N ASN A 43 -3.88 4.19 -22.37
CA ASN A 43 -4.78 3.43 -21.51
C ASN A 43 -4.25 2.00 -21.33
N SER A 44 -4.04 1.59 -20.09
CA SER A 44 -3.41 0.31 -19.77
C SER A 44 -4.09 -0.35 -18.58
N TRP A 45 -4.27 -1.67 -18.67
CA TRP A 45 -4.72 -2.47 -17.55
C TRP A 45 -3.54 -2.79 -16.63
N VAL A 46 -3.67 -2.49 -15.34
CA VAL A 46 -2.62 -2.77 -14.37
C VAL A 46 -3.17 -3.63 -13.25
N GLU A 47 -2.47 -4.71 -12.95
CA GLU A 47 -2.70 -5.55 -11.79
C GLU A 47 -1.41 -5.69 -10.98
N LEU A 48 -1.44 -5.30 -9.71
CA LEU A 48 -0.38 -5.53 -8.75
C LEU A 48 -0.87 -6.54 -7.71
N ARG A 49 -0.23 -7.70 -7.66
CA ARG A 49 -0.61 -8.78 -6.76
C ARG A 49 0.55 -9.19 -5.85
N PRO A 50 0.40 -9.13 -4.52
CA PRO A 50 1.37 -9.68 -3.59
C PRO A 50 1.24 -11.21 -3.54
N GLU A 51 2.33 -11.92 -3.25
CA GLU A 51 2.26 -13.38 -3.03
C GLU A 51 1.47 -13.74 -1.76
N THR A 52 1.41 -12.81 -0.81
CA THR A 52 0.74 -12.96 0.48
C THR A 52 -0.79 -12.76 0.43
N GLY A 53 -1.40 -12.50 -0.74
CA GLY A 53 -2.87 -12.39 -0.79
C GLY A 53 -3.48 -11.82 -2.07
N ALA A 54 -4.58 -11.07 -1.88
CA ALA A 54 -5.38 -10.47 -2.95
C ALA A 54 -4.62 -9.33 -3.64
N PRO A 55 -4.94 -9.03 -4.92
CA PRO A 55 -4.31 -7.93 -5.63
C PRO A 55 -4.54 -6.58 -4.93
N VAL A 56 -3.44 -5.86 -4.67
CA VAL A 56 -3.47 -4.50 -4.09
C VAL A 56 -4.01 -3.51 -5.12
N LEU A 57 -3.67 -3.74 -6.40
CA LEU A 57 -4.18 -2.94 -7.51
C LEU A 57 -4.71 -3.87 -8.60
N LYS A 58 -5.89 -3.57 -9.14
CA LYS A 58 -6.46 -4.28 -10.29
C LYS A 58 -7.45 -3.38 -11.02
N ARG A 59 -6.95 -2.53 -11.92
CA ARG A 59 -7.80 -1.57 -12.62
C ARG A 59 -7.22 -1.16 -13.97
N LEU A 60 -8.09 -0.61 -14.82
CA LEU A 60 -7.69 0.11 -16.00
C LEU A 60 -7.27 1.52 -15.61
N LEU A 61 -6.03 1.88 -15.93
CA LEU A 61 -5.51 3.23 -15.83
C LEU A 61 -5.60 3.94 -17.17
N ARG A 62 -5.84 5.25 -17.10
CA ARG A 62 -6.00 6.12 -18.27
C ARG A 62 -4.66 6.71 -18.67
N ARG A 63 -4.51 7.06 -19.95
CA ARG A 63 -3.38 7.83 -20.45
C ARG A 63 -3.11 9.08 -19.60
N GLY A 64 -1.84 9.36 -19.32
CA GLY A 64 -1.37 10.50 -18.55
C GLY A 64 -1.57 10.35 -17.05
N SER A 65 -2.13 9.23 -16.58
CA SER A 65 -2.27 8.97 -15.15
C SER A 65 -0.96 8.46 -14.57
N THR A 66 -0.60 8.95 -13.39
CA THR A 66 0.47 8.38 -12.58
C THR A 66 -0.17 7.74 -11.36
N GLU A 67 0.02 6.43 -11.19
CA GLU A 67 -0.46 5.71 -10.02
C GLU A 67 0.72 5.30 -9.15
N THR A 68 0.63 5.62 -7.86
CA THR A 68 1.64 5.26 -6.87
C THR A 68 1.01 4.26 -5.91
N VAL A 69 1.55 3.05 -5.86
CA VAL A 69 1.05 1.97 -5.02
C VAL A 69 2.14 1.53 -4.07
N THR A 70 1.85 1.53 -2.78
CA THR A 70 2.75 1.01 -1.76
C THR A 70 2.35 -0.41 -1.45
N ALA A 71 3.28 -1.36 -1.61
CA ALA A 71 3.04 -2.76 -1.32
C ALA A 71 4.30 -3.41 -0.75
N ALA A 72 4.16 -4.51 -0.03
CA ALA A 72 5.25 -5.11 0.73
C ALA A 72 5.50 -6.55 0.26
N GLY A 73 6.78 -6.91 0.11
CA GLY A 73 7.22 -8.27 -0.21
C GLY A 73 7.28 -8.57 -1.70
N PRO A 74 7.44 -9.85 -2.08
CA PRO A 74 7.44 -10.27 -3.46
C PRO A 74 6.05 -10.05 -4.09
N LEU A 75 6.04 -9.40 -5.25
CA LEU A 75 4.82 -9.02 -5.95
C LEU A 75 4.92 -9.44 -7.41
N THR A 76 3.77 -9.72 -8.00
CA THR A 76 3.62 -9.88 -9.44
C THR A 76 2.91 -8.65 -9.99
N LEU A 77 3.61 -7.91 -10.83
CA LEU A 77 3.07 -6.81 -11.61
C LEU A 77 2.67 -7.35 -12.99
N VAL A 78 1.41 -7.12 -13.37
CA VAL A 78 0.88 -7.41 -14.71
C VAL A 78 0.41 -6.10 -15.33
N VAL A 79 0.90 -5.80 -16.54
CA VAL A 79 0.59 -4.55 -17.25
C VAL A 79 0.15 -4.87 -18.67
N GLY A 80 -0.98 -4.34 -19.12
CA GLY A 80 -1.42 -4.39 -20.51
C GLY A 80 -0.78 -3.28 -21.35
N ASN A 81 -0.36 -3.60 -22.56
CA ASN A 81 0.39 -2.70 -23.44
C ASN A 81 1.61 -2.06 -22.74
N PRO A 82 2.58 -2.88 -22.31
CA PRO A 82 3.72 -2.41 -21.52
C PRO A 82 4.66 -1.45 -22.27
N GLY A 83 4.59 -1.37 -23.61
CA GLY A 83 5.38 -0.41 -24.40
C GLY A 83 5.00 1.04 -24.12
N GLU A 84 3.79 1.29 -23.64
CA GLU A 84 3.25 2.61 -23.30
C GLU A 84 3.19 2.83 -21.78
N VAL A 85 3.91 2.03 -20.99
CA VAL A 85 3.89 2.10 -19.53
C VAL A 85 5.30 2.13 -18.99
N GLU A 86 5.57 3.09 -18.11
CA GLU A 86 6.81 3.13 -17.34
C GLU A 86 6.51 2.73 -15.90
N ALA A 87 7.12 1.64 -15.44
CA ALA A 87 7.03 1.19 -14.05
C ALA A 87 8.37 1.42 -13.34
N SER A 88 8.29 1.83 -12.08
CA SER A 88 9.46 1.99 -11.21
C SER A 88 9.14 1.43 -9.83
N TRP A 89 9.88 0.41 -9.41
CA TRP A 89 9.72 -0.28 -8.14
C TRP A 89 10.82 0.16 -7.18
N ARG A 90 10.45 0.77 -6.04
CA ARG A 90 11.38 1.23 -4.99
C ARG A 90 12.46 2.19 -5.52
N GLY A 91 12.14 2.94 -6.57
CA GLY A 91 13.07 3.84 -7.26
C GLY A 91 13.90 3.18 -8.38
N ALA A 92 13.80 1.86 -8.58
CA ALA A 92 14.43 1.16 -9.70
C ALA A 92 13.47 1.06 -10.89
N ALA A 93 13.92 1.43 -12.08
CA ALA A 93 13.15 1.25 -13.31
C ALA A 93 12.93 -0.25 -13.57
N VAL A 94 11.68 -0.63 -13.84
CA VAL A 94 11.31 -2.02 -14.11
C VAL A 94 11.11 -2.18 -15.60
N ALA A 95 11.86 -3.09 -16.22
CA ALA A 95 11.63 -3.46 -17.60
C ALA A 95 10.32 -4.25 -17.68
N LEU A 96 9.42 -3.84 -18.59
CA LEU A 96 8.14 -4.50 -18.83
C LEU A 96 8.16 -5.17 -20.22
N PRO A 97 8.86 -6.29 -20.42
CA PRO A 97 8.85 -6.97 -21.71
C PRO A 97 7.46 -7.56 -21.97
N PRO A 98 6.87 -7.36 -23.17
CA PRO A 98 5.62 -8.03 -23.52
C PRO A 98 5.81 -9.56 -23.53
N ALA A 99 4.82 -10.28 -23.01
CA ALA A 99 4.83 -11.73 -23.00
C ALA A 99 4.63 -12.28 -24.43
N PRO A 100 5.27 -13.40 -24.78
CA PRO A 100 5.15 -13.99 -26.11
C PRO A 100 3.68 -14.37 -26.41
N GLY A 101 3.14 -13.83 -27.50
CA GLY A 101 1.74 -14.06 -27.91
C GLY A 101 0.70 -13.31 -27.07
N SER A 102 1.07 -12.30 -26.28
CA SER A 102 0.14 -11.50 -25.49
C SER A 102 0.52 -10.03 -25.42
N THR A 103 -0.47 -9.16 -25.34
CA THR A 103 -0.28 -7.71 -25.14
C THR A 103 -0.14 -7.35 -23.66
N ILE A 104 0.30 -8.29 -22.82
CA ILE A 104 0.54 -8.05 -21.40
C ILE A 104 2.01 -8.32 -21.07
N SER A 105 2.59 -7.57 -20.14
CA SER A 105 3.85 -7.90 -19.48
C SER A 105 3.55 -8.41 -18.08
N ARG A 106 4.28 -9.45 -17.65
CA ARG A 106 4.26 -9.94 -16.29
C ARG A 106 5.67 -9.91 -15.73
N VAL A 107 5.85 -9.21 -14.63
CA VAL A 107 7.15 -9.04 -13.97
C VAL A 107 7.02 -9.37 -12.49
N ASN A 108 7.97 -10.12 -11.97
CA ASN A 108 8.09 -10.35 -10.53
C ASN A 108 8.96 -9.22 -9.93
N LEU A 109 8.45 -8.60 -8.86
CA LEU A 109 9.09 -7.53 -8.12
C LEU A 109 9.51 -8.09 -6.76
N ASN A 110 10.77 -7.90 -6.38
CA ASN A 110 11.37 -8.44 -5.15
C ASN A 110 11.98 -7.33 -4.27
#